data_AF-A0A4Y6GSH9-F1
#
_entry.id   AF-A0A4Y6GSH9-F1
#
_cell.length_a   1.000
_cell.length_b   1.000
_cell.length_c   1.000
_cell.angle_alpha   90.00
_cell.angle_beta   90.00
_cell.angle_gamma   90.00
#
_symmetry.space_group_name_H-M   'P 1'
#
loop_
_entity.id
_entity.type
_entity.pdbx_description
1 polymer ?
#
loop_
_entity_poly.entity_id
_entity_poly.type
_entity_poly.pdbx_seq_one_letter_code
_entity_poly.pdbx_strand_id
1 'polypeptide(L)'
;SDILQQIMTITDQSLDEAQARKHTLNCHRMKPALFSVLCEIKEKTVLSIRGTQEEEPPDPQLMRLDNMLIAEGVAGPEKGGGSSAAANATAAASGGPGQPDSAIEHSDYRAKLAQIRQIYHTELEKYEQACNEFTSHVVNLLREQSRTRPIAPKEIER
;
A
#
# COMPACT_ATOMS: atom_id res chain seq x y z
N SER A 1 -38.79 -18.33 -2.17
CA SER A 1 -38.83 -17.12 -1.32
C SER A 1 -37.86 -17.20 -0.13
N ASP A 2 -37.78 -18.34 0.57
CA ASP A 2 -36.97 -18.51 1.79
C ASP A 2 -35.50 -18.07 1.68
N ILE A 3 -34.80 -18.45 0.60
CA ILE A 3 -33.37 -18.15 0.42
C ILE A 3 -33.06 -16.64 0.33
N LEU A 4 -33.94 -15.83 -0.26
CA LEU A 4 -33.76 -14.38 -0.33
C LEU A 4 -33.96 -13.74 1.04
N GLN A 5 -34.96 -14.20 1.79
CA GLN A 5 -35.20 -13.77 3.17
C GLN A 5 -34.00 -14.10 4.08
N GLN A 6 -33.40 -15.28 3.88
CA GLN A 6 -32.18 -15.67 4.61
C GLN A 6 -30.98 -14.78 4.30
N ILE A 7 -30.83 -14.33 3.05
CA ILE A 7 -29.77 -13.38 2.64
C ILE A 7 -30.03 -11.99 3.23
N MET A 8 -31.27 -11.49 3.17
CA MET A 8 -31.62 -10.16 3.63
C MET A 8 -31.45 -9.96 5.14
N THR A 9 -31.58 -11.04 5.93
CA THR A 9 -31.46 -11.01 7.39
C THR A 9 -30.05 -11.31 7.90
N ILE A 10 -29.07 -11.54 7.02
CA ILE A 10 -27.72 -11.97 7.41
C ILE A 10 -26.95 -10.91 8.21
N THR A 11 -27.30 -9.64 8.03
CA THR A 11 -26.69 -8.51 8.77
C THR A 11 -27.13 -8.45 10.22
N ASP A 12 -28.24 -9.09 10.57
CA ASP A 12 -28.84 -9.04 11.90
C ASP A 12 -28.40 -10.23 12.79
N GLN A 13 -27.49 -11.06 12.28
CA GLN A 13 -27.05 -12.30 12.92
C GLN A 13 -25.68 -12.18 13.55
N SER A 14 -25.43 -13.06 14.52
CA SER A 14 -24.08 -13.28 15.03
C SER A 14 -23.15 -13.80 13.93
N LEU A 15 -21.83 -13.64 14.12
CA LEU A 15 -20.82 -14.08 13.17
C LEU A 15 -20.93 -15.58 12.86
N ASP A 16 -21.15 -16.41 13.88
CA ASP A 16 -21.24 -17.86 13.73
C ASP A 16 -22.49 -18.28 12.94
N GLU A 17 -23.64 -17.66 13.22
CA GLU A 17 -24.87 -17.88 12.46
C GLU A 17 -24.70 -17.45 11.00
N ALA A 18 -24.10 -16.29 10.76
CA ALA A 18 -23.81 -15.79 9.42
C ALA A 18 -22.87 -16.73 8.65
N GLN A 19 -21.88 -17.34 9.33
CA GLN A 19 -20.99 -18.32 8.70
C GLN A 19 -21.71 -19.63 8.33
N ALA A 20 -22.56 -20.15 9.22
CA ALA A 20 -23.36 -21.33 8.93
C ALA A 20 -24.28 -21.09 7.73
N ARG A 21 -24.96 -19.94 7.67
CA ARG A 21 -25.79 -19.56 6.51
C ARG A 21 -24.98 -19.33 5.24
N LYS A 22 -23.78 -18.75 5.34
CA LYS A 22 -22.85 -18.63 4.22
C LYS A 22 -22.55 -20.00 3.62
N HIS A 23 -22.32 -21.02 4.44
CA HIS A 23 -22.07 -22.38 3.96
C HIS A 23 -23.31 -22.96 3.25
N THR A 24 -24.50 -22.86 3.86
CA THR A 24 -25.76 -23.32 3.26
C THR A 24 -26.03 -22.65 1.91
N LEU A 25 -25.82 -21.33 1.82
CA LEU A 25 -25.98 -20.57 0.57
C LEU A 25 -24.97 -21.00 -0.49
N ASN A 26 -23.73 -21.31 -0.09
CA ASN A 26 -22.70 -21.81 -1.01
C ASN A 26 -23.09 -23.12 -1.69
N CYS A 27 -23.79 -23.99 -0.97
CA CYS A 27 -24.26 -25.29 -1.46
C CYS A 27 -25.63 -25.21 -2.17
N HIS A 28 -26.29 -24.06 -2.18
CA HIS A 28 -27.65 -23.92 -2.70
C HIS A 28 -27.70 -23.86 -4.24
N ARG A 29 -28.61 -24.61 -4.85
CA ARG A 29 -28.72 -24.73 -6.32
C ARG A 29 -29.01 -23.41 -7.04
N MET A 30 -29.71 -22.48 -6.38
CA MET A 30 -30.02 -21.16 -6.96
C MET A 30 -28.86 -20.15 -6.85
N LYS A 31 -27.76 -20.48 -6.17
CA LYS A 31 -26.63 -19.56 -5.97
C LYS A 31 -26.17 -18.90 -7.28
N PRO A 32 -25.91 -19.63 -8.39
CA PRO A 32 -25.38 -19.01 -9.60
C PRO A 32 -26.34 -17.95 -10.19
N ALA A 33 -27.64 -18.26 -10.20
CA ALA A 33 -28.65 -17.35 -10.75
C ALA A 33 -28.83 -16.09 -9.88
N LEU A 34 -28.89 -16.27 -8.55
CA LEU A 34 -28.99 -15.15 -7.61
C LEU A 34 -27.76 -14.25 -7.68
N PHE A 35 -26.56 -14.85 -7.76
CA PHE A 35 -25.31 -14.10 -7.88
C PHE A 35 -25.27 -13.25 -9.14
N SER A 36 -25.67 -13.81 -10.30
CA SER A 36 -25.72 -13.07 -11.57
C SER A 36 -26.63 -11.84 -11.48
N VAL A 37 -27.84 -12.01 -10.96
CA VAL A 37 -28.81 -10.91 -10.81
C VAL A 37 -28.29 -9.83 -9.86
N LEU A 38 -27.66 -10.22 -8.74
CA LEU A 38 -27.08 -9.26 -7.81
C LEU A 38 -25.88 -8.50 -8.41
N CYS A 39 -25.05 -9.14 -9.23
CA CYS A 39 -24.00 -8.47 -10.01
C CYS A 39 -24.59 -7.43 -10.96
N GLU A 40 -25.60 -7.80 -11.74
CA GLU A 40 -26.28 -6.89 -12.68
C GLU A 40 -26.91 -5.68 -11.97
N ILE A 41 -27.57 -5.89 -10.82
CA ILE A 41 -28.14 -4.81 -10.01
C ILE A 41 -27.04 -3.87 -9.51
N LYS A 42 -25.92 -4.42 -9.02
CA LYS A 42 -24.81 -3.62 -8.50
C LYS A 42 -24.20 -2.75 -9.60
N GLU A 43 -23.91 -3.32 -10.77
CA GLU A 43 -23.34 -2.58 -11.89
C GLU A 43 -24.22 -1.40 -12.32
N LYS A 44 -25.54 -1.61 -12.42
CA LYS A 44 -26.50 -0.53 -12.74
C LYS A 44 -26.52 0.58 -11.70
N THR A 45 -26.30 0.25 -10.42
CA THR A 45 -26.37 1.21 -9.31
C THR A 45 -25.08 1.99 -9.12
N VAL A 46 -23.90 1.36 -9.28
CA VAL A 46 -22.58 1.99 -9.08
C VAL A 46 -22.31 3.12 -10.07
N LEU A 47 -22.77 3.01 -11.31
CA LEU A 47 -22.64 4.07 -12.33
C LEU A 47 -23.33 5.39 -11.92
N SER A 48 -24.31 5.34 -11.01
CA SER A 48 -25.02 6.54 -10.54
C SER A 48 -24.25 7.35 -9.49
N ILE A 49 -23.20 6.80 -8.86
CA ILE A 49 -22.60 7.38 -7.63
C ILE A 49 -21.19 7.98 -7.87
N ARG A 50 -20.43 7.54 -8.87
CA ARG A 50 -19.01 7.91 -9.08
C ARG A 50 -18.76 9.30 -9.71
N GLY A 51 -19.61 10.28 -9.42
CA GLY A 51 -19.55 11.62 -10.03
C GLY A 51 -18.45 12.56 -9.53
N THR A 52 -17.65 12.23 -8.51
CA THR A 52 -16.75 13.22 -7.88
C THR A 52 -15.47 12.57 -7.34
N GLN A 53 -14.34 12.82 -7.99
CA GLN A 53 -13.03 12.70 -7.36
C GLN A 53 -12.23 13.94 -7.79
N GLU A 54 -12.25 14.97 -6.95
CA GLU A 54 -11.31 16.09 -7.04
C GLU A 54 -9.92 15.57 -6.63
N GLU A 55 -8.94 15.83 -7.49
CA GLU A 55 -7.53 15.55 -7.25
C GLU A 55 -6.97 16.69 -6.40
N GLU A 56 -6.80 16.45 -5.10
CA GLU A 56 -6.21 17.43 -4.19
C GLU A 56 -4.70 17.55 -4.46
N PRO A 57 -4.16 18.77 -4.63
CA PRO A 57 -2.74 18.96 -4.93
C PRO A 57 -1.85 18.48 -3.77
N PRO A 58 -0.64 17.94 -4.05
CA PRO A 58 0.27 17.44 -3.03
C PRO A 58 0.74 18.56 -2.08
N ASP A 59 0.90 18.21 -0.80
CA ASP A 59 1.31 19.14 0.26
C ASP A 59 2.70 19.77 -0.02
N PRO A 60 2.80 21.12 -0.08
CA PRO A 60 4.05 21.83 -0.28
C PRO A 60 5.15 21.51 0.75
N GLN A 61 4.81 21.17 1.99
CA GLN A 61 5.80 20.85 3.02
C GLN A 61 6.46 19.49 2.77
N LEU A 62 5.66 18.50 2.38
CA LEU A 62 6.13 17.17 2.01
C LEU A 62 7.08 17.23 0.80
N MET A 63 6.70 18.03 -0.22
CA MET A 63 7.55 18.24 -1.40
C MET A 63 8.90 18.89 -1.05
N ARG A 64 8.94 19.81 -0.08
CA ARG A 64 10.20 20.41 0.37
C ARG A 64 11.08 19.40 1.11
N LEU A 65 10.49 18.51 1.90
CA LEU A 65 11.22 17.46 2.61
C LEU A 65 11.85 16.45 1.63
N ASP A 66 11.11 16.03 0.60
CA ASP A 66 11.63 15.12 -0.43
C ASP A 66 12.86 15.71 -1.14
N ASN A 67 12.79 16.98 -1.53
CA ASN A 67 13.92 17.66 -2.16
C ASN A 67 15.15 17.72 -1.24
N MET A 68 14.95 17.88 0.07
CA MET A 68 16.03 17.87 1.06
C MET A 68 16.66 16.47 1.20
N LEU A 69 15.83 15.41 1.26
CA LEU A 69 16.31 14.03 1.34
C LEU A 69 17.08 13.62 0.08
N ILE A 70 16.64 14.08 -1.09
CA ILE A 70 17.34 13.85 -2.36
C ILE A 70 18.69 14.56 -2.38
N ALA A 71 18.75 15.83 -1.96
CA ALA A 71 19.98 16.60 -1.92
C ALA A 71 21.03 15.98 -0.97
N GLU A 72 20.59 15.42 0.16
CA GLU A 72 21.46 14.73 1.12
C GLU A 72 21.77 13.27 0.71
N GLY A 73 21.29 12.80 -0.45
CA GLY A 73 21.48 11.43 -0.93
C GLY A 73 20.85 10.37 -0.01
N VAL A 74 19.79 10.74 0.70
CA VAL A 74 19.00 9.86 1.57
C VAL A 74 17.89 9.17 0.79
N ALA A 75 17.26 9.86 -0.17
CA ALA A 75 16.22 9.33 -1.05
C ALA A 75 16.58 9.52 -2.54
N GLY A 76 16.14 8.61 -3.42
CA GLY A 76 16.35 8.72 -4.87
C GLY A 76 16.51 7.37 -5.60
N PRO A 77 16.53 7.35 -6.94
CA PRO A 77 16.56 6.14 -7.78
C PRO A 77 17.89 5.36 -7.73
N GLU A 78 18.75 5.63 -6.74
CA GLU A 78 19.97 4.88 -6.41
C GLU A 78 19.64 3.48 -5.82
N LYS A 79 18.64 2.80 -6.42
CA LYS A 79 18.29 1.40 -6.20
C LYS A 79 19.42 0.54 -6.79
N GLY A 80 20.57 0.54 -6.13
CA GLY A 80 21.78 -0.08 -6.66
C GLY A 80 23.07 0.30 -5.92
N GLY A 81 23.11 0.08 -4.61
CA GLY A 81 24.37 -0.01 -3.87
C GLY A 81 24.78 1.28 -3.15
N GLY A 82 24.44 1.35 -1.87
CA GLY A 82 24.94 2.38 -0.93
C GLY A 82 26.48 2.45 -0.81
N SER A 83 27.21 1.52 -1.43
CA SER A 83 28.67 1.53 -1.54
C SER A 83 29.19 2.44 -2.68
N SER A 84 28.41 2.68 -3.74
CA SER A 84 28.83 3.41 -4.94
C SER A 84 28.74 4.93 -4.75
N ALA A 85 27.64 5.41 -4.15
CA ALA A 85 27.45 6.84 -3.86
C ALA A 85 28.40 7.33 -2.76
N ALA A 86 28.72 6.48 -1.78
CA ALA A 86 29.74 6.75 -0.77
C ALA A 86 31.15 6.92 -1.38
N ALA A 87 31.47 6.15 -2.44
CA ALA A 87 32.74 6.22 -3.16
C ALA A 87 32.88 7.50 -4.01
N ASN A 88 31.80 7.97 -4.64
CA ASN A 88 31.84 9.23 -5.38
C ASN A 88 31.96 10.45 -4.44
N ALA A 89 31.34 10.39 -3.27
CA ALA A 89 31.53 11.41 -2.23
C ALA A 89 32.94 11.38 -1.60
N THR A 90 33.63 10.22 -1.53
CA THR A 90 35.05 10.17 -1.12
C THR A 90 35.99 10.81 -2.14
N ALA A 91 35.68 10.74 -3.44
CA ALA A 91 36.54 11.27 -4.50
C ALA A 91 36.48 12.81 -4.61
N ALA A 92 35.36 13.43 -4.26
CA ALA A 92 35.20 14.90 -4.30
C ALA A 92 35.83 15.63 -3.10
N ALA A 93 36.04 14.96 -1.97
CA ALA A 93 36.55 15.57 -0.73
C ALA A 93 38.06 15.41 -0.52
N SER A 94 38.78 14.72 -1.40
CA SER A 94 40.23 14.55 -1.32
C SER A 94 41.04 15.75 -1.86
N GLY A 95 40.37 16.84 -2.27
CA GLY A 95 40.99 18.06 -2.79
C GLY A 95 41.01 19.22 -1.80
N GLY A 96 41.96 19.26 -0.86
CA GLY A 96 42.26 20.46 -0.08
C GLY A 96 43.02 20.23 1.22
N PRO A 97 44.32 20.57 1.32
CA PRO A 97 45.09 20.40 2.54
C PRO A 97 44.86 21.58 3.50
N GLY A 98 44.24 21.33 4.65
CA GLY A 98 44.37 22.20 5.82
C GLY A 98 43.10 22.46 6.62
N GLN A 99 42.74 21.55 7.54
CA GLN A 99 42.17 21.89 8.86
C GLN A 99 41.99 20.62 9.71
N PRO A 100 42.81 20.39 10.76
CA PRO A 100 42.73 19.17 11.58
C PRO A 100 41.53 19.16 12.55
N ASP A 101 41.01 20.32 12.95
CA ASP A 101 39.84 20.40 13.86
C ASP A 101 38.50 20.17 13.12
N SER A 102 38.36 20.64 11.88
CA SER A 102 37.16 20.38 11.05
C SER A 102 37.10 18.95 10.52
N ALA A 103 38.24 18.26 10.40
CA ALA A 103 38.29 16.90 9.86
C ALA A 103 37.56 15.86 10.75
N ILE A 104 37.59 16.04 12.07
CA ILE A 104 36.91 15.17 13.03
C ILE A 104 35.40 15.44 13.03
N GLU A 105 34.97 16.70 12.99
CA GLU A 105 33.55 17.08 12.86
C GLU A 105 32.93 16.59 11.55
N HIS A 106 33.69 16.67 10.44
CA HIS A 106 33.26 16.11 9.16
C HIS A 106 33.21 14.58 9.18
N SER A 107 34.06 13.91 9.96
CA SER A 107 34.00 12.45 10.15
C SER A 107 32.72 12.03 10.87
N ASP A 108 32.39 12.70 11.99
CA ASP A 108 31.19 12.39 12.78
C ASP A 108 29.90 12.76 12.04
N TYR A 109 29.87 13.91 11.35
CA TYR A 109 28.75 14.28 10.49
C TYR A 109 28.52 13.24 9.39
N ARG A 110 29.60 12.81 8.71
CA ARG A 110 29.54 11.79 7.67
C ARG A 110 29.09 10.44 8.21
N ALA A 111 29.54 10.05 9.40
CA ALA A 111 29.10 8.83 10.06
C ALA A 111 27.61 8.88 10.41
N LYS A 112 27.13 10.00 10.95
CA LYS A 112 25.68 10.21 11.21
C LYS A 112 24.86 10.19 9.93
N LEU A 113 25.34 10.83 8.86
CA LEU A 113 24.66 10.81 7.57
C LEU A 113 24.59 9.39 6.98
N ALA A 114 25.67 8.60 7.11
CA ALA A 114 25.67 7.19 6.72
C ALA A 114 24.67 6.37 7.55
N GLN A 115 24.59 6.60 8.86
CA GLN A 115 23.62 5.95 9.74
C GLN A 115 22.17 6.33 9.38
N ILE A 116 21.89 7.61 9.14
CA ILE A 116 20.56 8.10 8.72
C ILE A 116 20.14 7.44 7.41
N ARG A 117 21.04 7.36 6.42
CA ARG A 117 20.78 6.65 5.16
C ARG A 117 20.46 5.18 5.40
N GLN A 118 21.26 4.50 6.21
CA GLN A 118 21.05 3.07 6.49
C GLN A 118 19.69 2.82 7.15
N ILE A 119 19.34 3.61 8.17
CA ILE A 119 18.05 3.51 8.85
C ILE A 119 16.91 3.80 7.87
N TYR A 120 17.00 4.88 7.10
CA TYR A 120 15.97 5.23 6.11
C TYR A 120 15.70 4.08 5.13
N HIS A 121 16.73 3.51 4.52
CA HIS A 121 16.56 2.41 3.56
C HIS A 121 16.01 1.15 4.23
N THR A 122 16.47 0.84 5.44
CA THR A 122 15.99 -0.32 6.21
C THR A 122 14.52 -0.18 6.58
N GLU A 123 14.10 1.00 7.03
CA GLU A 123 12.70 1.28 7.39
C GLU A 123 11.81 1.39 6.15
N LEU A 124 12.32 1.96 5.05
CA LEU A 124 11.63 1.99 3.77
C LEU A 124 11.36 0.58 3.24
N GLU A 125 12.34 -0.31 3.27
CA GLU A 125 12.17 -1.70 2.84
C GLU A 125 11.13 -2.44 3.70
N LYS A 126 11.17 -2.27 5.02
CA LYS A 126 10.14 -2.83 5.92
C LYS A 126 8.75 -2.28 5.62
N TYR A 127 8.65 -0.98 5.36
CA TYR A 127 7.39 -0.33 5.00
C TYR A 127 6.86 -0.87 3.67
N GLU A 128 7.69 -0.92 2.62
CA GLU A 128 7.33 -1.48 1.32
C GLU A 128 6.89 -2.94 1.45
N GLN A 129 7.62 -3.74 2.24
CA GLN A 129 7.24 -5.12 2.52
C GLN A 129 5.88 -5.20 3.22
N ALA A 130 5.65 -4.42 4.27
CA ALA A 130 4.38 -4.39 4.98
C ALA A 130 3.22 -3.93 4.09
N CYS A 131 3.45 -2.96 3.20
CA CYS A 131 2.48 -2.52 2.21
C CYS A 131 2.15 -3.61 1.20
N ASN A 132 3.16 -4.33 0.71
CA ASN A 132 2.96 -5.46 -0.20
C ASN A 132 2.19 -6.60 0.49
N GLU A 133 2.53 -6.93 1.73
CA GLU A 133 1.82 -7.93 2.53
C GLU A 133 0.37 -7.52 2.79
N PHE A 134 0.13 -6.28 3.19
CA PHE A 134 -1.20 -5.74 3.40
C PHE A 134 -2.04 -5.76 2.12
N THR A 135 -1.47 -5.28 1.00
CA THR A 135 -2.14 -5.26 -0.30
C THR A 135 -2.49 -6.69 -0.74
N SER A 136 -1.53 -7.62 -0.63
CA SER A 136 -1.75 -9.03 -0.93
C SER A 136 -2.84 -9.64 -0.05
N HIS A 137 -2.84 -9.34 1.24
CA HIS A 137 -3.86 -9.80 2.18
C HIS A 137 -5.25 -9.27 1.81
N VAL A 138 -5.38 -7.97 1.52
CA VAL A 138 -6.64 -7.34 1.10
C VAL A 138 -7.13 -7.92 -0.21
N VAL A 139 -6.26 -8.07 -1.21
CA VAL A 139 -6.61 -8.65 -2.52
C VAL A 139 -7.09 -10.09 -2.36
N ASN A 140 -6.40 -10.90 -1.56
CA ASN A 140 -6.81 -12.27 -1.28
C ASN A 140 -8.16 -12.33 -0.55
N LEU A 141 -8.37 -11.44 0.42
CA LEU A 141 -9.65 -11.32 1.12
C LEU A 141 -10.78 -10.94 0.16
N LEU A 142 -10.58 -9.96 -0.71
CA LEU A 142 -11.56 -9.53 -1.71
C LEU A 142 -11.85 -10.65 -2.72
N ARG A 143 -10.84 -11.41 -3.15
CA ARG A 143 -11.02 -12.59 -4.00
C ARG A 143 -11.83 -13.69 -3.33
N GLU A 144 -11.64 -13.93 -2.03
CA GLU A 144 -12.43 -14.93 -1.32
C GLU A 144 -13.87 -14.44 -1.11
N GLN A 145 -14.05 -13.15 -0.79
CA GLN A 145 -15.37 -12.55 -0.64
C GLN A 145 -16.15 -12.51 -1.96
N SER A 146 -15.50 -12.27 -3.10
CA SER A 146 -16.15 -12.19 -4.42
C SER A 146 -16.83 -13.49 -4.85
N ARG A 147 -16.49 -14.63 -4.23
CA ARG A 147 -17.14 -15.93 -4.47
C ARG A 147 -18.57 -16.01 -3.96
N THR A 148 -18.95 -15.08 -3.08
CA THR A 148 -20.24 -15.04 -2.39
C THR A 148 -20.91 -13.67 -2.39
N ARG A 149 -20.13 -12.60 -2.62
CA ARG A 149 -20.60 -11.23 -2.74
C ARG A 149 -20.36 -10.71 -4.16
N PRO A 150 -21.25 -9.87 -4.71
CA PRO A 150 -21.03 -9.24 -6.01
C PRO A 150 -19.88 -8.24 -5.91
N ILE A 151 -18.65 -8.68 -6.15
CA ILE A 151 -17.44 -7.85 -6.23
C ILE A 151 -16.83 -8.13 -7.61
N ALA A 152 -16.77 -7.12 -8.48
CA ALA A 152 -16.25 -7.29 -9.83
C ALA A 152 -14.73 -7.39 -9.79
N PRO A 153 -14.10 -8.15 -10.71
CA PRO A 153 -12.63 -8.24 -10.79
C PRO A 153 -11.94 -6.86 -10.85
N LYS A 154 -12.54 -5.92 -11.58
CA LYS A 154 -12.06 -4.52 -11.70
C LYS A 154 -12.07 -3.74 -10.37
N GLU A 155 -12.84 -4.16 -9.38
CA GLU A 155 -12.85 -3.55 -8.04
C GLU A 155 -11.80 -4.17 -7.11
N ILE A 156 -11.32 -5.38 -7.44
CA ILE A 156 -10.28 -6.09 -6.67
C ILE A 156 -8.88 -5.61 -7.08
N GLU A 157 -8.72 -5.23 -8.35
CA GLU A 157 -7.46 -4.75 -8.93
C GLU A 157 -7.22 -3.24 -8.76
N ARG A 158 -8.13 -2.54 -8.06
CA ARG A 158 -7.97 -1.14 -7.68
C ARG A 158 -7.12 -1.00 -6.43
#